data_AF-A0AAV6JU78-F1
#
_entry.id   AF-A0AAV6JU78-F1
#
_cell.length_a   1.000
_cell.length_b   1.000
_cell.length_c   1.000
_cell.angle_alpha   90.00
_cell.angle_beta   90.00
_cell.angle_gamma   90.00
#
_symmetry.space_group_name_H-M   'P 1'
#
loop_
_entity.id
_entity.type
_entity.pdbx_description
1 polymer ?
#
loop_
_entity_poly.entity_id
_entity_poly.type
_entity_poly.pdbx_seq_one_letter_code
_entity_poly.pdbx_strand_id
1 'polypeptide(L)' 'MSCNGCRALRRGCSQSCILRPCLDWIDSPQAQINATLFVSKFFGRSDLMSFIAAVPEKNRPCNFPIPLSKRNK' A
#
# COMPACT_ATOMS: atom_id res chain seq x y z
N MET A 1 3.95 -15.46 1.60
CA MET A 1 3.66 -14.75 2.87
C MET A 1 2.78 -13.54 2.56
N SER A 2 1.74 -13.26 3.35
CA SER A 2 0.79 -12.15 3.10
C SER A 2 1.40 -10.80 3.50
N CYS A 3 1.17 -9.74 2.71
CA CYS A 3 1.64 -8.39 3.05
C CYS A 3 0.83 -7.78 4.21
N ASN A 4 1.41 -6.78 4.88
CA ASN A 4 0.79 -6.14 6.04
C ASN A 4 -0.54 -5.44 5.69
N GLY A 5 -0.68 -4.92 4.46
CA GLY A 5 -1.94 -4.35 3.99
C GLY A 5 -3.06 -5.37 3.81
N CYS A 6 -2.77 -6.51 3.17
CA CYS A 6 -3.74 -7.60 3.05
C CYS A 6 -4.15 -8.17 4.41
N ARG A 7 -3.20 -8.25 5.36
CA ARG A 7 -3.47 -8.60 6.76
C ARG A 7 -4.38 -7.59 7.43
N ALA A 8 -4.09 -6.29 7.34
CA ALA A 8 -4.92 -5.22 7.90
C ALA A 8 -6.36 -5.27 7.37
N LEU A 9 -6.50 -5.53 6.08
CA LEU A 9 -7.79 -5.62 5.41
C LEU A 9 -8.45 -7.00 5.55
N ARG A 10 -7.86 -7.97 6.25
CA ARG A 10 -8.38 -9.35 6.37
C ARG A 10 -8.80 -9.94 5.01
N ARG A 11 -7.92 -9.83 3.99
CA ARG A 11 -8.14 -10.37 2.63
C ARG A 11 -7.03 -11.33 2.21
N GLY A 12 -7.32 -12.17 1.22
CA GLY A 12 -6.31 -12.98 0.54
C GLY A 12 -5.24 -12.11 -0.13
N CYS A 13 -3.99 -12.57 -0.04
CA CYS A 13 -2.83 -11.95 -0.68
C CYS A 13 -2.27 -12.92 -1.72
N SER A 14 -2.15 -12.47 -2.97
CA SER A 14 -1.49 -13.19 -4.07
C SER A 14 -0.04 -12.73 -4.23
N GLN A 15 0.72 -13.41 -5.11
CA GLN A 15 2.05 -12.94 -5.52
C GLN A 15 1.97 -11.60 -6.27
N SER A 16 0.91 -11.39 -7.06
CA SER A 16 0.59 -10.17 -7.79
C SER A 16 -0.13 -9.10 -6.94
N CYS A 17 0.10 -9.07 -5.63
CA CYS A 17 -0.61 -8.16 -4.75
C CYS A 17 -0.23 -6.70 -4.99
N ILE A 18 -1.18 -5.90 -5.50
CA ILE A 18 -0.99 -4.47 -5.79
C ILE A 18 -0.66 -3.61 -4.55
N LEU A 19 -1.02 -4.07 -3.34
CA LEU A 19 -0.70 -3.36 -2.09
C LEU A 19 0.75 -3.53 -1.66
N ARG A 20 1.41 -4.60 -2.10
CA ARG A 20 2.76 -4.94 -1.65
C ARG A 20 3.79 -3.86 -2.01
N PRO A 21 3.90 -3.40 -3.28
CA PRO A 21 4.79 -2.29 -3.62
C PRO A 21 4.37 -0.98 -2.92
N CYS A 22 3.08 -0.78 -2.65
CA CYS A 22 2.59 0.42 -1.98
C CYS A 22 2.99 0.55 -0.51
N LEU A 23 3.47 -0.52 0.10
CA LEU A 23 3.86 -0.55 1.51
C LEU A 23 5.36 -0.71 1.70
N ASP A 24 6.11 -1.02 0.63
CA ASP A 24 7.53 -1.33 0.68
C ASP A 24 8.38 -0.16 1.19
N TRP A 25 7.95 1.08 0.92
CA TRP A 25 8.62 2.31 1.36
C TRP A 25 8.38 2.66 2.85
N ILE A 26 7.52 1.93 3.56
CA ILE A 26 7.22 2.16 4.97
C ILE A 26 7.99 1.11 5.80
N ASP A 27 9.03 1.52 6.51
CA ASP A 27 9.92 0.59 7.23
C ASP A 27 9.22 -0.23 8.32
N SER A 28 8.29 0.40 9.06
CA SER A 28 7.64 -0.24 10.20
C SER A 28 6.43 -1.07 9.77
N PRO A 29 6.35 -2.38 10.12
CA PRO A 29 5.19 -3.21 9.81
C PRO A 29 3.91 -2.68 10.48
N GLN A 30 4.03 -2.09 11.67
CA GLN A 30 2.90 -1.47 12.35
C GLN A 30 2.44 -0.20 11.62
N ALA A 31 3.38 0.60 11.10
CA ALA A 31 3.05 1.78 10.31
C ALA A 31 2.36 1.39 9.00
N GLN A 32 2.79 0.31 8.34
CA GLN A 32 2.12 -0.24 7.15
C GLN A 32 0.66 -0.62 7.43
N ILE A 33 0.40 -1.29 8.56
CA ILE A 33 -0.95 -1.67 8.99
C ILE A 33 -1.79 -0.43 9.27
N ASN A 34 -1.27 0.51 10.08
CA ASN A 34 -1.99 1.71 10.47
C ASN A 34 -2.32 2.60 9.26
N ALA A 35 -1.40 2.77 8.32
CA ALA A 35 -1.62 3.50 7.08
C ALA A 35 -2.71 2.83 6.22
N THR A 36 -2.66 1.50 6.09
CA THR A 36 -3.69 0.75 5.35
C THR A 36 -5.06 0.92 6.00
N LEU A 37 -5.16 0.79 7.33
CA LEU A 37 -6.41 0.96 8.06
C LEU A 37 -6.96 2.38 7.91
N PHE A 38 -6.09 3.38 8.05
CA PHE A 38 -6.44 4.79 7.86
C PHE A 38 -7.07 5.01 6.49
N VAL A 39 -6.36 4.67 5.41
CA VAL A 39 -6.84 4.85 4.03
C VAL A 39 -8.13 4.07 3.79
N SER A 40 -8.20 2.82 4.27
CA SER A 40 -9.41 1.99 4.12
C SER A 40 -10.65 2.55 4.81
N LYS A 41 -10.47 3.37 5.85
CA LYS A 41 -11.57 4.03 6.56
C LYS A 41 -12.17 5.18 5.75
N PHE A 42 -11.39 5.86 4.90
CA PHE A 42 -11.87 6.95 4.05
C PHE A 42 -12.49 6.44 2.76
N PHE A 43 -11.83 5.51 2.08
CA PHE A 43 -12.32 4.98 0.81
C PHE A 43 -13.35 3.86 1.00
N GLY A 44 -13.31 3.14 2.13
CA GLY A 44 -13.98 1.85 2.23
C GLY A 44 -13.17 0.74 1.56
N ARG A 45 -13.54 -0.51 1.85
CA ARG A 45 -12.76 -1.69 1.47
C ARG A 45 -12.79 -1.96 -0.05
N SER A 46 -13.93 -1.72 -0.70
CA SER A 46 -14.13 -1.94 -2.13
C SER A 46 -13.46 -0.85 -2.96
N ASP A 47 -13.73 0.42 -2.64
CA ASP A 47 -13.22 1.55 -3.43
C ASP A 47 -11.72 1.74 -3.29
N LEU A 48 -11.12 1.37 -2.15
CA LEU A 48 -9.65 1.39 -2.02
C LEU A 48 -8.97 0.54 -3.10
N MET A 49 -9.52 -0.63 -3.40
CA MET A 49 -8.92 -1.52 -4.41
C MET A 49 -9.16 -1.04 -5.82
N SER A 50 -10.39 -0.58 -6.09
CA SER A 50 -10.73 0.03 -7.38
C SER A 50 -9.86 1.25 -7.65
N PHE A 51 -9.62 2.09 -6.64
CA PHE A 51 -8.78 3.28 -6.75
C PHE A 51 -7.33 2.95 -7.10
N ILE A 52 -6.72 2.00 -6.38
CA ILE A 52 -5.33 1.58 -6.68
C ILE A 52 -5.27 0.91 -8.05
N ALA A 53 -6.26 0.10 -8.41
CA ALA A 53 -6.32 -0.60 -9.69
C ALA A 53 -6.53 0.35 -10.88
N ALA A 54 -7.28 1.43 -10.71
CA ALA A 54 -7.55 2.44 -11.74
C ALA A 54 -6.30 3.19 -12.21
N VAL A 55 -5.25 3.23 -11.38
CA VAL A 55 -3.96 3.79 -11.79
C VAL A 55 -3.19 2.76 -12.62
N PRO A 56 -2.76 3.08 -13.86
CA PRO A 56 -1.91 2.22 -14.66
C PRO A 56 -0.62 1.86 -13.90
N GLU A 57 -0.12 0.63 -14.03
CA GLU A 57 1.07 0.16 -13.29
C GLU A 57 2.28 1.08 -13.41
N LYS A 58 2.55 1.58 -14.62
CA LYS A 58 3.62 2.56 -14.90
C LYS A 58 3.51 3.88 -14.14
N ASN A 59 2.29 4.23 -13.71
CA ASN A 59 1.98 5.50 -13.04
C ASN A 59 1.62 5.30 -11.56
N ARG A 60 1.61 4.06 -11.04
CA ARG A 60 1.33 3.84 -9.62
C ARG A 60 2.46 4.47 -8.81
N PRO A 61 2.18 5.43 -7.92
CA PRO A 61 3.21 6.06 -7.11
C PRO A 61 3.92 5.04 -6.21
N CYS A 62 3.27 3.89 -5.94
CA CYS A 62 3.85 2.75 -5.26
C CYS A 62 5.06 2.11 -5.97
N ASN A 63 5.22 2.33 -7.28
CA ASN A 63 6.33 1.82 -8.08
C ASN A 63 7.45 2.86 -8.25
N PHE A 64 7.21 4.11 -7.82
CA PHE A 64 8.23 5.14 -7.77
C PHE A 64 8.74 5.25 -6.34
N PRO A 65 10.02 4.94 -6.06
CA PRO A 65 10.62 5.42 -4.83
C PRO A 65 10.57 6.94 -4.88
N ILE A 66 9.66 7.54 -4.11
CA ILE A 66 9.74 8.96 -3.78
C ILE A 66 11.15 9.18 -3.26
N PRO A 67 11.97 10.07 -3.84
CA PRO A 67 13.33 10.25 -3.38
C PRO A 67 13.30 10.77 -1.95
N LEU A 68 13.41 9.88 -0.96
CA LEU A 68 13.60 10.22 0.46
C LEU A 68 15.02 10.76 0.72
N SER A 69 15.75 11.17 -0.33
CA SER A 69 17.07 11.80 -0.27
C SER A 69 17.09 13.17 0.44
N LYS A 70 15.99 13.63 1.04
CA LYS A 70 15.96 14.86 1.86
C LYS A 70 15.31 14.67 3.23
N ARG A 71 15.48 13.53 3.89
CA ARG A 71 14.93 13.35 5.25
C ARG A 71 15.91 13.02 6.36
N ASN A 72 17.22 13.03 6.11
CA ASN A 72 18.23 13.14 7.16
C ASN A 72 19.56 13.69 6.58
N LYS A 73 19.65 15.01 6.48
CA LYS A 73 20.86 15.75 6.85
C LYS A 73 20.43 16.88 7.76
#